data_AF-A0A7X1GVV6-F1
#
_entry.id   AF-A0A7X1GVV6-F1
#
_cell.length_a   1.000
_cell.length_b   1.000
_cell.length_c   1.000
_cell.angle_alpha   90.00
_cell.angle_beta   90.00
_cell.angle_gamma   90.00
#
_symmetry.space_group_name_H-M   'P 1'
#
loop_
_entity.id
_entity.type
_entity.pdbx_description
1 polymer ?
#
loop_
_entity_poly.entity_id
_entity_poly.type
_entity_poly.pdbx_seq_one_letter_code
_entity_poly.pdbx_strand_id
1 'polypeptide(L)'
;MSLANPVFEKNYSYYLDEIAKVDFGAVKDTLACRVDGDQLVVPFFGREYRVSRHGITDAANRKPGYVICVILAKYILRCPARAAADDGWVSFKDFKTTSHFTSINYFASDTEQAIVKGFSGRLAELVKACRQTGGAPHEADMPYDLSVRFEALPRVSLLLLFNDRDDEFPAGCTMLFNRHAESYLDPESLAMTGSYLARSLNPACEKL
;
A
#
# COMPACT_ATOMS: atom_id res chain seq x y z
N MET A 1 18.36 4.99 18.16
CA MET A 1 17.80 6.37 18.21
C MET A 1 17.69 6.86 16.77
N SER A 2 16.47 6.93 16.23
CA SER A 2 16.23 7.47 14.89
C SER A 2 16.37 8.99 14.97
N LEU A 3 17.31 9.57 14.22
CA LEU A 3 17.40 11.01 14.05
C LEU A 3 16.10 11.47 13.39
N ALA A 4 15.28 12.23 14.12
CA ALA A 4 14.06 12.81 13.59
C ALA A 4 14.42 13.67 12.37
N ASN A 5 13.96 13.25 11.18
CA ASN A 5 14.16 14.01 9.96
C ASN A 5 13.28 15.27 10.04
N PRO A 6 13.85 16.50 10.02
CA PRO A 6 13.06 17.73 10.18
C PRO A 6 11.97 17.90 9.11
N VAL A 7 12.21 17.38 7.90
CA VAL A 7 11.22 17.38 6.81
C VAL A 7 10.05 16.45 7.14
N PHE A 8 10.33 15.30 7.77
CA PHE A 8 9.29 14.39 8.23
C PHE A 8 8.40 15.04 9.29
N GLU A 9 8.99 15.60 10.36
CA GLU A 9 8.18 16.18 11.44
C GLU A 9 7.33 17.36 10.95
N LYS A 10 7.87 18.18 10.02
CA LYS A 10 7.08 19.24 9.38
C LYS A 10 5.90 18.68 8.57
N ASN A 11 6.15 17.67 7.74
CA ASN A 11 5.09 17.04 6.94
C ASN A 11 4.05 16.34 7.81
N TYR A 12 4.49 15.69 8.89
CA TYR A 12 3.63 14.98 9.82
C TYR A 12 2.71 15.94 10.58
N SER A 13 3.24 17.05 11.12
CA SER A 13 2.41 18.09 11.75
C SER A 13 1.40 18.68 10.77
N TYR A 14 1.81 18.96 9.54
CA TYR A 14 0.88 19.40 8.49
C TYR A 14 -0.26 18.40 8.26
N TYR A 15 0.04 17.10 8.18
CA TYR A 15 -1.00 16.08 8.05
C TYR A 15 -1.96 16.07 9.23
N LEU A 16 -1.47 16.19 10.46
CA LEU A 16 -2.35 16.24 11.64
C LEU A 16 -3.24 17.48 11.65
N ASP A 17 -2.73 18.64 11.23
CA ASP A 17 -3.49 19.88 11.11
C ASP A 17 -4.61 19.78 10.07
N GLU A 18 -4.34 19.12 8.93
CA GLU A 18 -5.38 18.87 7.92
C GLU A 18 -6.39 17.82 8.39
N ILE A 19 -5.92 16.73 9.02
CA ILE A 19 -6.79 15.67 9.58
C ILE A 19 -7.72 16.26 10.65
N ALA A 20 -7.26 17.23 11.43
CA ALA A 20 -8.08 17.90 12.44
C ALA A 20 -9.30 18.65 11.86
N LYS A 21 -9.32 18.90 10.55
CA LYS A 21 -10.43 19.56 9.83
C LYS A 21 -11.41 18.55 9.23
N VAL A 22 -11.09 17.25 9.24
CA VAL A 22 -11.91 16.20 8.65
C VAL A 22 -12.97 15.75 9.67
N ASP A 23 -14.22 15.74 9.24
CA ASP A 23 -15.29 15.06 9.98
C ASP A 23 -15.22 13.55 9.71
N PHE A 24 -14.67 12.80 10.66
CA PHE A 24 -14.57 11.34 10.56
C PHE A 24 -15.93 10.65 10.42
N GLY A 25 -17.00 11.21 11.01
CA GLY A 25 -18.36 10.70 10.84
C GLY A 25 -18.84 10.80 9.40
N ALA A 26 -18.43 11.85 8.69
CA ALA A 26 -18.80 12.07 7.28
C ALA A 26 -17.99 11.21 6.29
N VAL A 27 -16.74 10.87 6.60
CA VAL A 27 -15.86 10.12 5.66
C VAL A 27 -15.79 8.62 5.91
N LYS A 28 -16.17 8.12 7.09
CA LYS A 28 -15.97 6.71 7.50
C LYS A 28 -16.53 5.69 6.49
N ASP A 29 -17.71 5.93 5.94
CA ASP A 29 -18.39 4.95 5.08
C ASP A 29 -17.75 4.92 3.67
N THR A 30 -17.34 6.10 3.17
CA THR A 30 -16.60 6.22 1.92
C THR A 30 -15.22 5.56 2.01
N LEU A 31 -14.53 5.75 3.13
CA LEU A 31 -13.24 5.12 3.43
C LEU A 31 -13.36 3.65 3.87
N ALA A 32 -14.57 3.15 4.11
CA ALA A 32 -14.80 1.84 4.73
C ALA A 32 -13.98 1.63 6.03
N CYS A 33 -13.91 2.68 6.84
CA CYS A 33 -13.27 2.70 8.16
C CYS A 33 -14.33 2.78 9.26
N ARG A 34 -13.91 2.64 10.52
CA ARG A 34 -14.78 2.86 11.68
C ARG A 34 -14.33 4.07 12.48
N VAL A 35 -15.28 4.68 13.17
CA VAL A 35 -15.00 5.73 14.15
C VAL A 35 -15.07 5.12 15.55
N ASP A 36 -14.10 5.44 16.38
CA ASP A 36 -14.02 5.05 17.79
C ASP A 36 -13.66 6.31 18.61
N GLY A 37 -14.67 6.92 19.25
CA GLY A 37 -14.52 8.21 19.90
C GLY A 37 -14.17 9.32 18.91
N ASP A 38 -13.04 9.98 19.14
CA ASP A 38 -12.47 11.04 18.29
C ASP A 38 -11.46 10.50 17.25
N GLN A 39 -11.37 9.19 17.10
CA GLN A 39 -10.39 8.52 16.24
C GLN A 39 -11.06 7.81 15.07
N LEU A 40 -10.40 7.87 13.91
CA LEU A 40 -10.70 6.97 12.81
C LEU A 40 -9.78 5.76 12.92
N VAL A 41 -10.36 4.56 12.89
CA VAL A 41 -9.58 3.32 12.86
C VAL A 41 -9.49 2.79 11.45
N VAL A 42 -8.26 2.70 10.95
CA VAL A 42 -7.92 2.39 9.57
C VAL A 42 -7.12 1.08 9.53
N PRO A 43 -7.64 0.03 8.88
CA PRO A 43 -6.87 -1.16 8.58
C PRO A 43 -5.81 -0.86 7.52
N PHE A 44 -4.57 -1.31 7.74
CA PHE A 44 -3.49 -1.30 6.74
C PHE A 44 -2.76 -2.65 6.74
N PHE A 45 -2.85 -3.41 5.64
CA PHE A 45 -2.40 -4.81 5.53
C PHE A 45 -2.84 -5.67 6.74
N GLY A 46 -4.12 -5.59 7.10
CA GLY A 46 -4.72 -6.33 8.20
C GLY A 46 -4.34 -5.85 9.62
N ARG A 47 -3.47 -4.85 9.75
CA ARG A 47 -3.13 -4.22 11.03
C ARG A 47 -3.94 -2.95 11.24
N GLU A 48 -4.44 -2.75 12.44
CA GLU A 48 -5.25 -1.57 12.75
C GLU A 48 -4.40 -0.41 13.23
N TYR A 49 -4.70 0.77 12.70
CA TYR A 49 -4.10 2.03 13.10
C TYR A 49 -5.18 3.01 13.53
N ARG A 50 -4.91 3.74 14.61
CA ARG A 50 -5.79 4.78 15.16
C ARG A 50 -5.26 6.13 14.72
N VAL A 51 -6.09 6.92 14.05
CA VAL A 51 -5.75 8.25 13.56
C VAL A 51 -6.62 9.28 14.23
N SER A 52 -6.00 10.29 14.82
CA SER A 52 -6.69 11.47 15.35
C SER A 52 -5.86 12.73 15.10
N ARG A 53 -6.41 13.88 15.47
CA ARG A 53 -5.68 15.16 15.43
C ARG A 53 -4.42 15.20 16.32
N HIS A 54 -4.31 14.26 17.26
CA HIS A 54 -3.19 14.19 18.20
C HIS A 54 -2.09 13.23 17.74
N GLY A 55 -2.37 12.40 16.72
CA GLY A 55 -1.37 11.50 16.16
C GLY A 55 -1.96 10.25 15.52
N ILE A 56 -1.05 9.45 14.99
CA ILE A 56 -1.29 8.13 14.42
C ILE A 56 -0.59 7.09 15.30
N THR A 57 -1.32 6.07 15.75
CA THR A 57 -0.77 5.00 16.59
C THR A 57 -1.16 3.60 16.10
N ASP A 58 -0.30 2.63 16.38
CA ASP A 58 -0.62 1.20 16.24
C ASP A 58 -1.43 0.68 17.45
N ALA A 59 -1.80 -0.60 17.43
CA ALA A 59 -2.52 -1.26 18.53
C ALA A 59 -1.78 -1.25 19.89
N ALA A 60 -0.46 -1.02 19.88
CA ALA A 60 0.36 -0.88 21.08
C ALA A 60 0.57 0.59 21.49
N ASN A 61 -0.20 1.53 20.92
CA ASN A 61 -0.12 2.97 21.13
C ASN A 61 1.23 3.59 20.74
N ARG A 62 1.94 3.00 19.77
CA ARG A 62 3.21 3.52 19.27
C ARG A 62 3.02 4.22 17.93
N LYS A 63 3.75 5.32 17.71
CA LYS A 63 3.80 6.00 16.40
C LYS A 63 4.40 5.03 15.37
N PRO A 64 3.70 4.72 14.25
CA PRO A 64 4.24 3.85 13.23
C PRO A 64 5.34 4.54 12.43
N GLY A 65 6.05 3.77 11.59
CA GLY A 65 7.06 4.32 10.70
C GLY A 65 6.50 5.38 9.74
N TYR A 66 7.38 6.26 9.27
CA TYR A 66 7.01 7.41 8.42
C TYR A 66 6.11 7.04 7.25
N VAL A 67 6.50 6.01 6.48
CA VAL A 67 5.75 5.55 5.29
C VAL A 67 4.29 5.24 5.62
N ILE A 68 4.04 4.55 6.73
CA ILE A 68 2.69 4.22 7.18
C ILE A 68 1.92 5.50 7.54
N CYS A 69 2.56 6.45 8.24
CA CYS A 69 1.93 7.73 8.57
C CYS A 69 1.49 8.49 7.32
N VAL A 70 2.34 8.54 6.27
CA VAL A 70 2.01 9.21 5.01
C VAL A 70 0.84 8.53 4.32
N ILE A 71 0.89 7.21 4.15
CA ILE A 71 -0.17 6.46 3.47
C ILE A 71 -1.52 6.65 4.17
N LEU A 72 -1.56 6.50 5.50
CA LEU A 72 -2.79 6.65 6.28
C LEU A 72 -3.34 8.08 6.22
N ALA A 73 -2.47 9.09 6.34
CA ALA A 73 -2.89 10.49 6.23
C ALA A 73 -3.45 10.79 4.84
N LYS A 74 -2.76 10.35 3.77
CA LYS A 74 -3.19 10.57 2.39
C LYS A 74 -4.50 9.86 2.08
N TYR A 75 -4.69 8.64 2.57
CA TYR A 75 -5.94 7.90 2.45
C TYR A 75 -7.14 8.69 3.00
N ILE A 76 -6.97 9.32 4.17
CA ILE A 76 -8.02 10.12 4.81
C ILE A 76 -8.22 11.45 4.06
N LEU A 77 -7.14 12.19 3.82
CA LEU A 77 -7.19 13.55 3.26
C LEU A 77 -7.63 13.58 1.80
N ARG A 78 -7.47 12.46 1.08
CA ARG A 78 -7.92 12.31 -0.30
C ARG A 78 -9.26 11.57 -0.40
N CYS A 79 -9.99 11.38 0.70
CA CYS A 79 -11.30 10.74 0.66
C CYS A 79 -12.15 11.35 -0.46
N PRO A 80 -12.54 10.56 -1.49
CA PRO A 80 -13.35 11.09 -2.57
C PRO A 80 -14.76 11.43 -2.09
N ALA A 81 -15.49 12.25 -2.84
CA ALA A 81 -16.87 12.62 -2.49
C ALA A 81 -17.84 11.42 -2.50
N ARG A 82 -17.52 10.38 -3.28
CA ARG A 82 -18.27 9.12 -3.37
C ARG A 82 -17.30 7.96 -3.50
N ALA A 83 -17.65 6.82 -2.91
CA ALA A 83 -16.93 5.58 -3.15
C ALA A 83 -17.04 5.20 -4.63
N ALA A 84 -15.92 4.81 -5.22
CA ALA A 84 -15.91 4.33 -6.58
C ALA A 84 -16.36 2.85 -6.63
N ALA A 85 -17.03 2.46 -7.71
CA ALA A 85 -17.40 1.08 -7.97
C ALA A 85 -16.19 0.32 -8.53
N ASP A 86 -15.96 -0.93 -8.14
CA ASP A 86 -14.82 -1.71 -8.62
C ASP A 86 -14.96 -2.03 -10.13
N ASP A 87 -13.97 -1.65 -10.95
CA ASP A 87 -13.91 -1.93 -12.40
C ASP A 87 -12.57 -2.55 -12.85
N GLY A 88 -11.88 -3.25 -11.92
CA GLY A 88 -10.78 -4.16 -12.24
C GLY A 88 -9.39 -3.66 -11.87
N TRP A 89 -8.38 -4.31 -12.44
CA TRP A 89 -6.97 -4.12 -12.11
C TRP A 89 -6.24 -3.25 -13.14
N VAL A 90 -5.34 -2.39 -12.67
CA VAL A 90 -4.49 -1.54 -13.52
C VAL A 90 -3.05 -1.58 -13.02
N SER A 91 -2.09 -1.51 -13.95
CA SER A 91 -0.69 -1.34 -13.57
C SER A 91 -0.45 0.10 -13.09
N PHE A 92 0.57 0.26 -12.25
CA PHE A 92 0.93 1.58 -11.71
C PHE A 92 1.16 2.64 -12.81
N LYS A 93 1.79 2.26 -13.92
CA LYS A 93 2.08 3.12 -15.07
C LYS A 93 0.83 3.60 -15.83
N ASP A 94 -0.31 2.92 -15.65
CA ASP A 94 -1.54 3.19 -16.41
C ASP A 94 -2.48 4.16 -15.68
N PHE A 95 -2.12 4.60 -14.47
CA PHE A 95 -2.85 5.65 -13.76
C PHE A 95 -2.76 6.99 -14.50
N LYS A 96 -3.90 7.66 -14.66
CA LYS A 96 -3.98 8.91 -15.44
C LYS A 96 -3.15 10.04 -14.82
N THR A 97 -2.98 9.99 -13.51
CA THR A 97 -2.24 10.98 -12.74
C THR A 97 -0.72 10.73 -12.69
N THR A 98 -0.24 9.58 -13.18
CA THR A 98 1.19 9.19 -13.13
C THR A 98 1.96 9.50 -14.43
N SER A 99 1.27 9.85 -15.52
CA SER A 99 1.86 10.00 -16.87
C SER A 99 2.95 11.08 -16.99
N HIS A 100 3.12 11.94 -15.99
CA HIS A 100 4.14 13.00 -15.96
C HIS A 100 5.31 12.73 -14.98
N PHE A 101 5.33 11.58 -14.30
CA PHE A 101 6.27 11.32 -13.21
C PHE A 101 7.16 10.09 -13.46
N THR A 102 8.15 10.24 -14.34
CA THR A 102 9.11 9.18 -14.71
C THR A 102 9.87 8.58 -13.53
N SER A 103 10.19 9.38 -12.51
CA SER A 103 10.84 8.89 -11.28
C SER A 103 9.99 7.89 -10.50
N ILE A 104 8.66 8.01 -10.55
CA ILE A 104 7.74 7.15 -9.79
C ILE A 104 7.55 5.80 -10.49
N ASN A 105 7.58 5.78 -11.84
CA ASN A 105 7.61 4.52 -12.59
C ASN A 105 8.85 3.68 -12.26
N TYR A 106 9.98 4.32 -11.98
CA TYR A 106 11.20 3.63 -11.53
C TYR A 106 11.01 2.97 -10.17
N PHE A 107 10.37 3.62 -9.21
CA PHE A 107 10.07 3.04 -7.89
C PHE A 107 9.15 1.80 -7.96
N ALA A 108 8.12 1.84 -8.82
CA ALA A 108 7.24 0.69 -9.02
C ALA A 108 8.01 -0.50 -9.62
N SER A 109 8.84 -0.24 -10.64
CA SER A 109 9.74 -1.24 -11.23
C SER A 109 10.72 -1.81 -10.20
N ASP A 110 11.34 -0.97 -9.37
CA ASP A 110 12.26 -1.41 -8.32
C ASP A 110 11.57 -2.33 -7.29
N THR A 111 10.31 -2.06 -7.00
CA THR A 111 9.51 -2.87 -6.10
C THR A 111 9.27 -4.28 -6.65
N GLU A 112 8.84 -4.38 -7.91
CA GLU A 112 8.68 -5.67 -8.60
C GLU A 112 10.01 -6.42 -8.69
N GLN A 113 11.10 -5.71 -9.04
CA GLN A 113 12.44 -6.28 -9.10
C GLN A 113 12.97 -6.75 -7.74
N ALA A 114 12.62 -6.09 -6.64
CA ALA A 114 12.97 -6.56 -5.30
C ALA A 114 12.31 -7.90 -4.98
N ILE A 115 11.07 -8.11 -5.40
CA ILE A 115 10.36 -9.39 -5.25
C ILE A 115 11.02 -10.46 -6.14
N VAL A 116 11.29 -10.15 -7.42
CA VAL A 116 11.97 -11.08 -8.34
C VAL A 116 13.32 -11.52 -7.79
N LYS A 117 14.19 -10.58 -7.39
CA LYS A 117 15.49 -10.88 -6.77
C LYS A 117 15.34 -11.66 -5.47
N GLY A 118 14.30 -11.35 -4.71
CA GLY A 118 13.97 -12.01 -3.46
C GLY A 118 13.47 -13.44 -3.62
N PHE A 119 12.83 -13.80 -4.73
CA PHE A 119 12.07 -15.06 -4.80
C PHE A 119 12.26 -15.89 -6.07
N SER A 120 13.11 -15.49 -7.01
CA SER A 120 13.42 -16.31 -8.19
C SER A 120 13.99 -17.67 -7.79
N GLY A 121 13.38 -18.75 -8.30
CA GLY A 121 13.63 -20.15 -7.96
C GLY A 121 13.09 -20.55 -6.58
N ARG A 122 12.28 -19.71 -5.93
CA ARG A 122 11.81 -19.86 -4.54
C ARG A 122 10.30 -19.60 -4.42
N LEU A 123 9.51 -20.01 -5.41
CA LEU A 123 8.05 -19.84 -5.44
C LEU A 123 7.36 -20.27 -4.13
N ALA A 124 7.74 -21.42 -3.56
CA ALA A 124 7.14 -21.91 -2.32
C ALA A 124 7.37 -20.97 -1.10
N GLU A 125 8.52 -20.31 -1.04
CA GLU A 125 8.81 -19.30 -0.01
C GLU A 125 7.96 -18.04 -0.23
N LEU A 126 7.79 -17.61 -1.48
CA LEU A 126 6.93 -16.48 -1.82
C LEU A 126 5.47 -16.75 -1.46
N VAL A 127 4.94 -17.94 -1.78
CA VAL A 127 3.58 -18.38 -1.40
C VAL A 127 3.40 -18.28 0.11
N LYS A 128 4.37 -18.77 0.88
CA LYS A 128 4.33 -18.72 2.35
C LYS A 128 4.36 -17.28 2.86
N ALA A 129 5.24 -16.44 2.33
CA ALA A 129 5.36 -15.03 2.71
C ALA A 129 4.07 -14.25 2.41
N CYS A 130 3.45 -14.51 1.26
CA CYS A 130 2.17 -13.93 0.85
C CYS A 130 1.08 -14.26 1.88
N ARG A 131 0.92 -15.54 2.23
CA ARG A 131 -0.07 -15.99 3.24
C ARG A 131 0.18 -15.34 4.60
N GLN A 132 1.43 -15.27 5.04
CA GLN A 132 1.81 -14.67 6.32
C GLN A 132 1.55 -13.16 6.37
N THR A 133 1.56 -12.49 5.22
CA THR A 133 1.29 -11.05 5.06
C THR A 133 -0.20 -10.76 4.82
N GLY A 134 -1.07 -11.79 4.95
CA GLY A 134 -2.52 -11.63 4.77
C GLY A 134 -2.98 -11.67 3.31
N GLY A 135 -2.13 -12.12 2.40
CA GLY A 135 -2.48 -12.33 1.00
C GLY A 135 -3.45 -13.51 0.82
N ALA A 136 -4.42 -13.33 -0.06
CA ALA A 136 -5.39 -14.36 -0.45
C ALA A 136 -5.19 -14.75 -1.92
N PRO A 137 -5.35 -16.03 -2.29
CA PRO A 137 -5.32 -16.43 -3.70
C PRO A 137 -6.32 -15.62 -4.53
N HIS A 138 -5.92 -15.27 -5.75
CA HIS A 138 -6.78 -14.59 -6.71
C HIS A 138 -6.81 -15.37 -8.02
N GLU A 139 -8.02 -15.63 -8.53
CA GLU A 139 -8.19 -16.21 -9.86
C GLU A 139 -7.91 -15.13 -10.90
N ALA A 140 -6.78 -15.24 -11.59
CA ALA A 140 -6.41 -14.35 -12.68
C ALA A 140 -6.92 -14.90 -14.03
N ASP A 141 -7.20 -14.00 -14.97
CA ASP A 141 -7.66 -14.37 -16.33
C ASP A 141 -6.61 -15.13 -17.14
N MET A 142 -5.33 -15.01 -16.76
CA MET A 142 -4.19 -15.65 -17.41
C MET A 142 -3.47 -16.58 -16.43
N PRO A 143 -2.82 -17.66 -16.91
CA PRO A 143 -2.07 -18.55 -16.05
C PRO A 143 -0.82 -17.84 -15.49
N TYR A 144 -0.73 -17.79 -14.18
CA TYR A 144 0.45 -17.37 -13.43
C TYR A 144 0.83 -18.47 -12.43
N ASP A 145 2.13 -18.63 -12.15
CA ASP A 145 2.58 -19.56 -11.11
C ASP A 145 2.07 -19.15 -9.72
N LEU A 146 1.87 -17.85 -9.52
CA LEU A 146 1.25 -17.29 -8.33
C LEU A 146 0.45 -16.03 -8.66
N SER A 147 -0.79 -15.99 -8.17
CA SER A 147 -1.68 -14.82 -8.21
C SER A 147 -2.29 -14.61 -6.82
N VAL A 148 -1.95 -13.48 -6.19
CA VAL A 148 -2.33 -13.17 -4.81
C VAL A 148 -2.82 -11.74 -4.69
N ARG A 149 -4.02 -11.58 -4.10
CA ARG A 149 -4.59 -10.30 -3.73
C ARG A 149 -4.26 -9.94 -2.29
N PHE A 150 -3.98 -8.67 -2.04
CA PHE A 150 -3.79 -8.08 -0.71
C PHE A 150 -4.73 -6.89 -0.53
N GLU A 151 -5.38 -6.82 0.63
CA GLU A 151 -6.10 -5.61 1.06
C GLU A 151 -5.11 -4.67 1.75
N ALA A 152 -4.53 -3.74 0.99
CA ALA A 152 -3.60 -2.77 1.56
C ALA A 152 -4.36 -1.79 2.47
N LEU A 153 -5.48 -1.23 2.00
CA LEU A 153 -6.44 -0.41 2.75
C LEU A 153 -7.86 -0.85 2.34
N PRO A 154 -8.93 -0.48 3.06
CA PRO A 154 -10.28 -0.94 2.74
C PRO A 154 -10.78 -0.64 1.30
N ARG A 155 -10.22 0.39 0.64
CA ARG A 155 -10.56 0.78 -0.74
C ARG A 155 -9.36 0.68 -1.71
N VAL A 156 -8.23 0.16 -1.23
CA VAL A 156 -7.00 0.01 -2.02
C VAL A 156 -6.50 -1.41 -1.87
N SER A 157 -6.65 -2.17 -2.95
CA SER A 157 -6.20 -3.55 -3.05
C SER A 157 -5.03 -3.65 -4.04
N LEU A 158 -4.14 -4.59 -3.77
CA LEU A 158 -3.00 -4.94 -4.61
C LEU A 158 -3.20 -6.34 -5.16
N LEU A 159 -2.80 -6.57 -6.40
CA LEU A 159 -2.71 -7.89 -7.00
C LEU A 159 -1.25 -8.12 -7.42
N LEU A 160 -0.65 -9.14 -6.81
CA LEU A 160 0.68 -9.64 -7.15
C LEU A 160 0.53 -10.83 -8.09
N LEU A 161 1.09 -10.69 -9.28
CA LEU A 161 1.19 -11.73 -10.30
C LEU A 161 2.65 -12.10 -10.47
N PHE A 162 2.98 -13.38 -10.33
CA PHE A 162 4.35 -13.85 -10.36
C PHE A 162 4.47 -15.14 -11.17
N ASN A 163 5.47 -15.18 -12.05
CA ASN A 163 5.94 -16.37 -12.73
C ASN A 163 7.36 -16.64 -12.25
N ASP A 164 7.63 -17.87 -11.83
CA ASP A 164 8.98 -18.25 -11.47
C ASP A 164 9.85 -18.41 -12.72
N ARG A 165 11.17 -18.46 -12.52
CA ARG A 165 12.08 -18.76 -13.61
C ARG A 165 11.91 -20.22 -14.03
N ASP A 166 12.08 -20.46 -15.31
CA ASP A 166 12.24 -21.79 -15.88
C ASP A 166 13.51 -21.83 -16.76
N ASP A 167 13.63 -22.87 -17.57
CA ASP A 167 14.80 -23.06 -18.45
C ASP A 167 14.86 -22.03 -19.59
N GLU A 168 13.74 -21.40 -19.95
CA GLU A 168 13.60 -20.51 -21.10
C GLU A 168 13.44 -19.03 -20.70
N PHE A 169 12.83 -18.75 -19.54
CA PHE A 169 12.44 -17.41 -19.13
C PHE A 169 12.89 -17.09 -17.69
N PRO A 170 13.37 -15.85 -17.44
CA PRO A 170 13.62 -15.38 -16.08
C PRO A 170 12.30 -15.20 -15.31
N ALA A 171 12.38 -15.22 -13.99
CA ALA A 171 11.24 -14.91 -13.14
C ALA A 171 10.70 -13.50 -13.42
N GLY A 172 9.38 -13.37 -13.41
CA GLY A 172 8.65 -12.14 -13.66
C GLY A 172 7.70 -11.81 -12.53
N CYS A 173 7.58 -10.53 -12.21
CA CYS A 173 6.63 -10.02 -11.23
C CYS A 173 5.87 -8.84 -11.83
N THR A 174 4.58 -8.79 -11.60
CA THR A 174 3.73 -7.64 -11.94
C THR A 174 2.86 -7.32 -10.75
N MET A 175 2.82 -6.04 -10.38
CA MET A 175 2.00 -5.54 -9.30
C MET A 175 0.94 -4.59 -9.87
N LEU A 176 -0.31 -4.95 -9.64
CA LEU A 176 -1.47 -4.18 -10.06
C LEU A 176 -2.18 -3.61 -8.84
N PHE A 177 -2.90 -2.52 -9.06
CA PHE A 177 -3.81 -1.92 -8.08
C PHE A 177 -5.23 -2.00 -8.62
N ASN A 178 -6.24 -2.02 -7.74
CA ASN A 178 -7.60 -1.78 -8.17
C ASN A 178 -7.68 -0.37 -8.80
N ARG A 179 -8.41 -0.21 -9.91
CA ARG A 179 -8.38 1.01 -10.72
C ARG A 179 -8.64 2.30 -9.94
N HIS A 180 -9.48 2.24 -8.92
CA HIS A 180 -9.85 3.43 -8.17
C HIS A 180 -8.88 3.80 -7.05
N ALA A 181 -7.78 3.06 -6.88
CA ALA A 181 -6.76 3.37 -5.88
C ALA A 181 -6.21 4.80 -6.01
N GLU A 182 -6.09 5.35 -7.23
CA GLU A 182 -5.65 6.74 -7.47
C GLU A 182 -6.61 7.82 -6.94
N SER A 183 -7.87 7.44 -6.66
CA SER A 183 -8.83 8.34 -6.01
C SER A 183 -8.54 8.49 -4.52
N TYR A 184 -7.89 7.51 -3.90
CA TYR A 184 -7.64 7.46 -2.46
C TYR A 184 -6.17 7.75 -2.10
N LEU A 185 -5.24 7.43 -2.99
CA LEU A 185 -3.81 7.66 -2.79
C LEU A 185 -3.24 8.42 -3.98
N ASP A 186 -2.28 9.31 -3.72
CA ASP A 186 -1.49 9.92 -4.78
C ASP A 186 -0.42 8.94 -5.31
N PRO A 187 0.16 9.20 -6.50
CA PRO A 187 1.18 8.33 -7.09
C PRO A 187 2.31 7.91 -6.14
N GLU A 188 2.82 8.84 -5.34
CA GLU A 188 3.90 8.57 -4.39
C GLU A 188 3.43 7.60 -3.29
N SER A 189 2.24 7.80 -2.73
CA SER A 189 1.70 6.93 -1.69
C SER A 189 1.33 5.54 -2.22
N LEU A 190 0.88 5.44 -3.48
CA LEU A 190 0.68 4.15 -4.16
C LEU A 190 2.01 3.40 -4.30
N ALA A 191 3.06 4.06 -4.79
CA ALA A 191 4.39 3.46 -4.88
C ALA A 191 4.92 3.01 -3.49
N MET A 192 4.79 3.86 -2.47
CA MET A 192 5.15 3.51 -1.09
C MET A 192 4.37 2.30 -0.56
N THR A 193 3.09 2.18 -0.91
CA THR A 193 2.23 1.05 -0.51
C THR A 193 2.72 -0.25 -1.14
N GLY A 194 3.05 -0.23 -2.42
CA GLY A 194 3.67 -1.36 -3.11
C GLY A 194 5.03 -1.74 -2.51
N SER A 195 5.92 -0.77 -2.30
CA SER A 195 7.23 -1.02 -1.69
C SER A 195 7.11 -1.57 -0.26
N TYR A 196 6.10 -1.12 0.50
CA TYR A 196 5.81 -1.68 1.82
C TYR A 196 5.43 -3.16 1.74
N LEU A 197 4.61 -3.57 0.77
CA LEU A 197 4.29 -4.98 0.54
C LEU A 197 5.55 -5.80 0.22
N ALA A 198 6.38 -5.36 -0.73
CA ALA A 198 7.59 -6.08 -1.11
C ALA A 198 8.54 -6.30 0.08
N ARG A 199 8.74 -5.27 0.92
CA ARG A 199 9.54 -5.40 2.15
C ARG A 199 8.90 -6.31 3.18
N SER A 200 7.57 -6.31 3.27
CA SER A 200 6.84 -7.19 4.19
C SER A 200 6.94 -8.66 3.77
N LEU A 201 6.96 -8.93 2.46
CA LEU A 201 7.18 -10.28 1.92
C LEU A 201 8.62 -10.76 2.14
N ASN A 202 9.61 -9.88 1.99
CA ASN A 202 11.02 -10.20 2.22
C ASN A 202 11.69 -9.24 3.21
N PRO A 203 11.59 -9.49 4.52
CA PRO A 203 12.19 -8.62 5.55
C PRO A 203 13.72 -8.52 5.48
N ALA A 204 14.39 -9.44 4.79
CA ALA A 204 15.85 -9.41 4.60
C ALA A 204 16.28 -8.34 3.57
N CYS A 205 15.36 -7.75 2.81
CA CYS A 205 15.60 -6.54 2.03
C CYS A 205 15.62 -5.31 2.95
N GLU A 206 16.78 -4.99 3.56
CA GLU A 206 17.01 -3.70 4.22
C GLU A 206 18.07 -2.84 3.51
N LYS A 207 17.73 -1.54 3.42
CA LYS A 207 18.51 -0.34 3.03
C LYS A 207 18.64 -0.04 1.53
N LEU A 208 17.72 0.78 1.03
CA LEU A 208 18.09 1.96 0.24
C LEU A 208 18.17 3.16 1.18
#